data_AF-A0A1H4H0V9-F1
#
_entry.id   AF-A0A1H4H0V9-F1
#
_cell.length_a   1.000
_cell.length_b   1.000
_cell.length_c   1.000
_cell.angle_alpha   90.00
_cell.angle_beta   90.00
_cell.angle_gamma   90.00
#
_symmetry.space_group_name_H-M   'P 1'
#
loop_
_entity.id
_entity.type
_entity.pdbx_description
1 polymer ?
#
loop_
_entity_poly.entity_id
_entity_poly.type
_entity_poly.pdbx_seq_one_letter_code
_entity_poly.pdbx_strand_id
1 'polypeptide(L)' 'MREASCPQCRGVARLVSNPYYGAGLAVHRDLLVCQDCGYSGFAENEDVAPDEAAPPPREGALRRLLRFVTRR' A
#
# COMPACT_ATOMS: atom_id res chain seq x y z
N MET A 1 6.10 9.09 -19.02
CA MET A 1 4.72 8.59 -18.85
C MET A 1 4.86 7.19 -18.25
N ARG A 2 4.17 6.88 -17.15
CA ARG A 2 4.24 5.53 -16.54
C ARG A 2 3.13 4.66 -17.13
N GLU A 3 3.43 3.40 -17.37
CA GLU A 3 2.54 2.41 -17.99
C GLU A 3 2.43 1.18 -17.09
N ALA A 4 1.27 0.52 -17.13
CA ALA A 4 0.99 -0.73 -16.43
C ALA A 4 0.11 -1.64 -17.30
N SER A 5 -0.06 -2.90 -16.88
CA SER A 5 -0.96 -3.83 -17.57
C SER A 5 -2.42 -3.61 -17.16
N CYS A 6 -3.33 -3.63 -18.13
CA CYS A 6 -4.75 -3.54 -17.87
C CYS A 6 -5.25 -4.82 -17.15
N PRO A 7 -5.96 -4.70 -16.01
CA PRO A 7 -6.48 -5.87 -15.29
C PRO A 7 -7.56 -6.64 -16.07
N GLN A 8 -8.20 -6.00 -17.07
CA GLN A 8 -9.31 -6.58 -17.81
C GLN A 8 -8.87 -7.30 -19.10
N CYS A 9 -7.99 -6.67 -19.90
CA CYS A 9 -7.55 -7.21 -21.19
C CYS A 9 -6.05 -7.51 -21.30
N ARG A 10 -5.27 -7.20 -20.24
CA ARG A 10 -3.80 -7.28 -20.19
C ARG A 10 -3.05 -6.36 -21.17
N GLY A 11 -3.77 -5.52 -21.92
CA GLY A 11 -3.22 -4.50 -22.80
C GLY A 11 -2.51 -3.36 -22.06
N VAL A 12 -2.02 -2.37 -22.82
CA VAL A 12 -1.24 -1.25 -22.25
C VAL A 12 -2.19 -0.23 -21.62
N ALA A 13 -1.97 0.08 -20.35
CA ALA A 13 -2.67 1.12 -19.64
C ALA A 13 -1.73 2.21 -19.17
N ARG A 14 -2.15 3.46 -19.30
CA ARG A 14 -1.40 4.64 -18.86
C ARG A 14 -1.83 5.03 -17.45
N LEU A 15 -0.85 5.36 -16.62
CA LEU A 15 -1.12 6.09 -15.38
C LEU A 15 -1.22 7.58 -15.67
N VAL A 16 -2.33 8.19 -15.26
CA VAL A 16 -2.58 9.63 -15.38
C VAL A 16 -2.91 10.20 -14.01
N SER A 17 -2.50 11.43 -13.73
CA SER A 17 -2.78 12.06 -12.43
C SER A 17 -4.28 12.29 -12.24
N ASN A 18 -4.79 11.93 -11.06
CA ASN A 18 -6.17 12.18 -10.68
C ASN A 18 -6.35 13.67 -10.33
N PRO A 19 -7.13 14.46 -11.11
CA PRO A 19 -7.31 15.89 -10.86
C PRO A 19 -8.07 16.18 -9.56
N TYR A 20 -8.78 15.18 -9.03
CA TYR A 20 -9.53 15.30 -7.78
C TYR A 20 -8.73 14.88 -6.56
N TYR A 21 -7.48 14.42 -6.72
CA TYR A 21 -6.68 13.93 -5.61
C TYR A 21 -6.59 14.96 -4.47
N GLY A 22 -6.92 14.52 -3.25
CA GLY A 22 -6.95 15.37 -2.06
C GLY A 22 -8.25 16.16 -1.85
N ALA A 23 -9.19 16.11 -2.79
CA ALA A 23 -10.52 16.70 -2.63
C ALA A 23 -11.50 15.66 -2.06
N GLY A 24 -12.09 15.96 -0.91
CA GLY A 24 -13.11 15.11 -0.28
C GLY A 24 -12.59 13.70 0.02
N LEU A 25 -13.18 12.69 -0.64
CA LEU A 25 -12.85 11.27 -0.47
C LEU A 25 -11.88 10.73 -1.54
N ALA A 26 -11.34 11.56 -2.44
CA ALA A 26 -10.46 11.12 -3.50
C ALA A 26 -9.03 10.86 -2.97
N VAL A 27 -8.76 9.60 -2.60
CA VAL A 27 -7.49 9.16 -1.97
C VAL A 27 -6.46 8.57 -2.93
N HIS A 28 -6.84 8.28 -4.18
CA HIS A 28 -5.93 7.71 -5.18
C HIS A 28 -5.28 8.81 -6.02
N ARG A 29 -3.94 8.82 -6.07
CA ARG A 29 -3.16 9.82 -6.79
C ARG A 29 -3.24 9.67 -8.30
N ASP A 30 -3.25 8.43 -8.76
CA ASP A 30 -3.17 8.09 -10.18
C ASP A 30 -4.37 7.24 -10.61
N LEU A 31 -4.86 7.52 -11.82
CA LEU A 31 -5.87 6.75 -12.52
C LEU A 31 -5.20 5.86 -13.56
N LEU A 32 -5.74 4.67 -13.76
CA LEU A 32 -5.32 3.73 -14.78
C LEU A 32 -6.29 3.81 -15.96
N VAL A 33 -5.78 4.11 -17.17
CA VAL A 33 -6.59 4.22 -18.39
C VAL A 33 -6.02 3.30 -19.47
N CYS A 34 -6.78 2.26 -19.84
CA CYS A 34 -6.40 1.32 -20.90
C CYS A 34 -6.66 1.91 -22.28
N GLN A 35 -5.68 1.78 -23.17
CA GLN A 35 -5.77 2.28 -24.55
C GLN A 35 -6.44 1.29 -25.50
N ASP A 36 -6.59 0.02 -25.09
CA ASP A 36 -7.09 -1.04 -25.96
C ASP A 36 -8.57 -1.36 -25.70
N CYS A 37 -8.97 -1.54 -24.44
CA CYS A 37 -10.34 -1.96 -24.08
C CYS A 37 -11.21 -0.86 -23.45
N GLY A 38 -10.64 0.32 -23.21
CA GLY A 38 -11.36 1.45 -22.58
C GLY A 38 -11.56 1.34 -21.07
N TYR A 39 -10.97 0.34 -20.41
CA TYR A 39 -10.99 0.25 -18.94
C TYR A 39 -10.42 1.51 -18.29
N SER A 40 -11.14 2.05 -17.30
CA SER A 40 -10.68 3.13 -16.43
C SER A 40 -10.87 2.77 -14.95
N GLY A 41 -9.83 2.94 -14.14
CA GLY A 41 -9.87 2.65 -12.71
C GLY A 41 -8.83 3.44 -11.93
N PHE A 42 -8.65 3.10 -10.66
CA PHE A 42 -7.55 3.62 -9.86
C PHE A 42 -6.32 2.74 -10.05
N ALA A 43 -5.14 3.34 -10.08
CA ALA A 43 -3.92 2.55 -9.95
C ALA A 43 -3.88 1.94 -8.54
N GLU A 44 -3.54 0.65 -8.42
CA GLU A 44 -3.17 0.09 -7.12
C GLU A 44 -1.98 0.89 -6.60
N ASN A 45 -2.13 1.48 -5.42
CA ASN A 45 -0.95 1.95 -4.71
C ASN A 45 -0.21 0.67 -4.32
N GLU A 46 1.04 0.49 -4.74
CA GLU A 46 1.91 -0.46 -4.04
C GLU A 46 1.73 -0.14 -2.56
N ASP A 47 1.23 -1.13 -1.80
CA ASP A 47 1.06 -1.00 -0.37
C ASP A 47 2.34 -0.35 0.13
N VAL A 48 2.24 0.86 0.66
CA VAL A 48 3.36 1.50 1.35
C VAL A 48 3.77 0.42 2.33
N ALA A 49 4.95 -0.18 2.11
CA ALA A 49 5.50 -1.17 3.00
C ALA A 49 5.28 -0.59 4.40
N PRO A 50 4.58 -1.30 5.30
CA PRO A 50 4.20 -0.72 6.58
C PRO A 50 5.46 -0.13 7.18
N ASP A 51 5.43 1.20 7.34
CA ASP A 51 6.55 1.99 7.83
C ASP A 51 7.20 1.25 9.00
N GLU A 52 8.52 1.09 8.92
CA GLU A 52 9.33 0.43 9.91
C GLU A 52 9.07 1.05 11.30
N ALA A 53 8.28 0.38 12.13
CA ALA A 53 8.44 0.22 13.57
C ALA A 53 7.10 -0.17 14.21
N ALA A 54 6.69 -1.43 14.07
CA ALA A 54 5.88 -2.00 15.15
C ALA A 54 6.71 -1.86 16.44
N PRO A 55 6.24 -1.15 17.48
CA PRO A 55 6.98 -1.06 18.73
C PRO A 55 7.21 -2.49 19.26
N PRO A 56 8.40 -2.79 19.81
CA PRO A 56 8.68 -4.13 20.30
C PRO A 56 7.57 -4.55 21.28
N PRO A 57 7.14 -5.82 21.25
CA PRO A 57 6.08 -6.30 22.13
C PRO A 57 6.45 -5.95 23.57
N ARG A 58 5.56 -5.25 24.28
CA ARG A 58 5.78 -4.82 25.66
C ARG A 58 5.94 -6.06 26.54
N GLU A 59 7.18 -6.45 26.82
CA GLU A 59 7.46 -7.55 27.73
C GLU A 59 6.96 -7.18 29.13
N GLY A 60 5.91 -7.85 29.60
CA GLY A 60 5.37 -7.64 30.95
C GLY A 60 6.44 -7.91 32.02
N ALA A 61 6.43 -7.13 33.11
CA ALA A 61 7.42 -7.19 34.19
C ALA A 61 7.60 -8.62 34.75
N LEU A 62 6.54 -9.41 34.74
CA LEU A 62 6.54 -10.83 35.13
C LEU A 62 7.51 -11.66 34.27
N ARG A 63 7.56 -11.42 32.96
CA ARG A 63 8.40 -12.14 31.99
C ARG A 63 9.88 -11.76 32.15
N ARG A 64 10.17 -10.51 32.54
CA ARG A 64 11.53 -10.07 32.93
C ARG A 64 12.00 -10.75 34.21
N LEU A 65 11.15 -10.83 35.23
CA LEU A 65 11.46 -11.49 36.50
C LEU A 65 11.74 -12.98 36.31
N LEU A 66 10.90 -13.68 35.55
CA LEU A 66 11.09 -15.12 35.28
C LEU A 66 12.42 -15.40 34.58
N ARG A 67 12.84 -14.54 33.64
CA ARG A 67 14.12 -14.69 32.92
C ARG A 67 15.34 -14.59 33.82
N PHE A 68 15.28 -13.78 34.88
CA PHE A 68 16.33 -13.69 35.89
C PHE A 68 16.37 -14.91 36.81
N VAL A 69 15.22 -15.50 37.12
CA VAL A 69 15.14 -16.68 37.98
C VAL A 69 15.61 -17.95 37.24
N THR A 70 15.38 -18.05 35.93
CA THR A 70 15.73 -19.24 35.14
C THR A 70 17.15 -19.24 34.56
N ARG A 71 17.95 -18.18 34.76
CA ARG A 71 19.34 -18.08 34.25
C ARG A 71 20.38 -18.44 35.32
N ARG A 72 20.07 -19.45 36.14
CA ARG A 72 20.92 -19.96 37.22
C ARG A 72 21.40 -21.36 36.88
#